data_AF-A0A260BMB0-F1
#
_entry.id   AF-A0A260BMB0-F1
#
_cell.length_a   1.000
_cell.length_b   1.000
_cell.length_c   1.000
_cell.angle_alpha   90.00
_cell.angle_beta   90.00
_cell.angle_gamma   90.00
#
_symmetry.space_group_name_H-M   'P 1'
#
loop_
_entity.id
_entity.type
_entity.pdbx_description
1 polymer ?
#
loop_
_entity_poly.entity_id
_entity_poly.type
_entity_poly.pdbx_seq_one_letter_code
_entity_poly.pdbx_strand_id
1 'polypeptide(L)' 'MYVHRVNIGQDKPVQQLADELGKSLTTVKGHLWQARKRGLLTGSSGRKGGQLTPEATTILERIVPAEG' A
#
# COMPACT_ATOMS: atom_id res chain seq x y z
N MET A 1 -0.97 -1.87 -6.92
CA MET A 1 -1.34 -0.47 -7.22
C MET A 1 -0.62 0.54 -6.31
N TYR A 2 -0.94 0.66 -5.01
CA TYR A 2 -0.30 1.62 -4.09
C TYR A 2 1.25 1.58 -4.04
N VAL A 3 1.81 0.38 -3.90
CA VAL A 3 3.25 0.16 -3.70
C VAL A 3 4.06 0.53 -4.94
N HIS A 4 3.50 0.22 -6.12
CA HIS A 4 4.06 0.64 -7.40
C HIS A 4 4.13 2.17 -7.50
N ARG A 5 3.06 2.88 -7.10
CA ARG A 5 2.98 4.35 -7.12
C ARG A 5 3.96 5.02 -6.16
N VAL A 6 4.13 4.42 -4.98
CA VAL A 6 5.16 4.85 -4.01
C VAL A 6 6.56 4.65 -4.60
N ASN A 7 6.83 3.51 -5.24
CA ASN A 7 8.13 3.18 -5.83
C ASN A 7 8.51 4.06 -7.03
N ILE A 8 7.56 4.38 -7.92
CA ILE A 8 7.81 5.30 -9.06
C ILE A 8 7.86 6.78 -8.62
N GLY A 9 7.78 7.05 -7.32
CA GLY A 9 7.90 8.41 -6.79
C GLY A 9 6.70 9.31 -7.08
N GLN A 10 5.54 8.75 -7.42
CA GLN A 10 4.34 9.51 -7.80
C GLN A 10 3.90 10.47 -6.67
N ASP A 11 3.31 11.60 -7.06
CA ASP A 11 2.73 12.56 -6.11
C ASP A 11 1.41 12.01 -5.53
N LYS A 12 1.19 12.22 -4.23
CA LYS A 12 -0.06 11.87 -3.50
C LYS A 12 -0.60 10.44 -3.78
N PRO A 13 0.20 9.37 -3.62
CA PRO A 13 -0.22 7.99 -3.95
C PRO A 13 -1.39 7.48 -3.08
N VAL A 14 -1.59 8.06 -1.89
CA VAL A 14 -2.71 7.71 -1.00
C VAL A 14 -4.03 8.35 -1.45
N GLN A 15 -3.96 9.57 -2.00
CA GLN A 15 -5.13 10.29 -2.50
C GLN A 15 -5.72 9.56 -3.70
N GLN A 16 -4.88 9.23 -4.68
CA GLN A 16 -5.33 8.53 -5.88
C GLN A 16 -5.89 7.14 -5.56
N LEU A 17 -5.28 6.42 -4.61
CA LEU A 17 -5.81 5.13 -4.16
C LEU A 17 -7.21 5.27 -3.52
N ALA A 18 -7.45 6.37 -2.81
CA ALA A 18 -8.76 6.65 -2.24
C ALA A 18 -9.80 6.93 -3.34
N ASP A 19 -9.44 7.74 -4.32
CA ASP A 19 -10.29 8.08 -5.46
C ASP A 19 -10.66 6.83 -6.27
N GLU A 20 -9.68 5.96 -6.57
CA GLU A 20 -9.88 4.71 -7.32
C GLU A 20 -10.75 3.69 -6.58
N LEU A 21 -10.62 3.63 -5.25
CA LEU A 21 -11.40 2.71 -4.42
C LEU A 21 -12.78 3.28 -4.06
N GLY A 22 -13.10 4.52 -4.45
CA GLY A 22 -14.31 5.22 -4.02
C GLY A 22 -14.41 5.35 -2.49
N LYS A 23 -13.26 5.43 -1.80
CA LYS A 23 -13.17 5.47 -0.33
C LYS A 23 -12.66 6.82 0.13
N SER A 24 -12.99 7.18 1.37
CA SER A 24 -12.41 8.39 1.98
C SER A 24 -10.89 8.25 2.17
N LEU A 25 -10.17 9.37 2.04
CA LEU A 25 -8.73 9.42 2.31
C LEU A 25 -8.39 8.93 3.73
N THR A 26 -9.23 9.26 4.71
CA THR A 26 -9.08 8.84 6.12
C THR A 26 -9.18 7.32 6.26
N THR A 27 -10.14 6.69 5.59
CA THR A 27 -10.31 5.23 5.57
C THR A 27 -9.07 4.54 4.98
N VAL A 28 -8.55 5.05 3.86
CA VAL A 28 -7.35 4.49 3.23
C VAL A 28 -6.11 4.67 4.12
N LYS A 29 -5.93 5.83 4.74
CA LYS A 29 -4.85 6.06 5.72
C LYS A 29 -4.95 5.09 6.91
N GLY A 30 -6.16 4.83 7.41
CA GLY A 30 -6.41 3.85 8.47
C GLY A 30 -6.00 2.43 8.08
N HIS A 31 -6.36 1.98 6.88
CA HIS A 31 -5.93 0.67 6.36
C HIS A 31 -4.41 0.57 6.23
N LEU A 32 -3.75 1.60 5.68
CA LEU A 32 -2.29 1.64 5.55
C LEU A 32 -1.59 1.64 6.91
N TRP A 33 -2.17 2.29 7.91
CA TRP A 33 -1.65 2.26 9.28
C TRP A 33 -1.77 0.87 9.90
N GLN A 34 -2.92 0.21 9.77
CA GLN A 34 -3.11 -1.18 10.21
C GLN A 34 -2.15 -2.14 9.51
N ALA A 35 -1.95 -1.98 8.19
CA ALA A 35 -0.99 -2.79 7.43
C ALA A 35 0.45 -2.61 7.94
N ARG A 36 0.87 -1.39 8.26
CA ARG A 36 2.19 -1.14 8.91
C ARG A 36 2.28 -1.80 10.28
N LYS A 37 1.25 -1.67 11.12
CA LYS A 37 1.20 -2.27 12.46
C LYS A 37 1.32 -3.80 12.39
N ARG A 38 0.79 -4.41 11.33
CA ARG A 38 0.85 -5.84 11.06
C ARG A 38 2.14 -6.29 10.36
N GLY A 39 3.12 -5.40 10.17
CA GLY A 39 4.37 -5.74 9.49
C GLY A 39 4.23 -5.95 7.98
N LEU A 40 3.10 -5.58 7.37
CA LEU A 40 2.85 -5.77 5.94
C LEU A 40 3.42 -4.64 5.08
N LEU A 41 3.69 -3.49 5.70
CA LEU A 41 4.32 -2.35 5.05
C LEU A 41 5.49 -1.89 5.91
N THR A 42 6.59 -1.52 5.27
CA THR A 42 7.71 -0.91 5.99
C THR A 42 7.29 0.44 6.58
N GLY A 43 7.61 0.63 7.85
CA GLY A 43 7.60 1.96 8.48
C GLY A 43 8.82 2.72 8.01
N SER A 44 8.68 3.98 7.62
CA SER A 44 9.83 4.80 7.27
C SER A 44 9.74 6.13 7.99
N SER A 45 10.65 6.34 8.96
CA SER A 45 10.99 7.66 9.47
C SER A 45 11.61 8.47 8.32
N GLY A 46 10.82 9.36 7.72
CA GLY A 46 11.34 10.44 6.88
C GLY A 46 11.48 10.19 5.37
N ARG A 47 11.31 8.97 4.83
CA ARG A 47 11.25 8.75 3.37
C ARG A 47 10.13 7.81 2.96
N LYS A 48 9.14 8.35 2.22
CA LYS A 48 8.05 7.64 1.52
C LYS A 48 7.78 6.22 2.06
N GLY A 49 7.25 6.13 3.28
CA GLY A 49 6.86 4.84 3.86
C GLY A 49 5.77 4.20 3.00
N GLY A 50 5.94 2.96 2.57
CA GLY A 50 4.95 2.30 1.71
C GLY A 50 5.47 1.17 0.83
N GLN A 51 6.67 0.65 1.09
CA GLN A 51 7.11 -0.58 0.45
C GLN A 51 6.48 -1.77 1.15
N LEU A 52 6.11 -2.80 0.37
CA LEU A 52 5.71 -4.09 0.91
C LEU A 52 6.90 -4.72 1.61
N THR A 53 6.64 -5.34 2.75
CA THR A 53 7.60 -6.29 3.29
C THR A 53 7.58 -7.58 2.44
N PRO A 54 8.65 -8.39 2.50
CA PRO A 54 8.66 -9.69 1.82
C PRO A 54 7.45 -10.56 2.18
N GLU A 55 7.02 -10.53 3.44
CA GLU A 55 5.83 -11.23 3.92
C GLU A 55 4.54 -10.76 3.22
N ALA A 56 4.37 -9.46 3.04
CA ALA A 56 3.21 -8.92 2.36
C ALA A 56 3.19 -9.22 0.87
N THR A 57 4.35 -9.30 0.21
CA THR A 57 4.46 -9.76 -1.18
C THR A 57 3.96 -11.20 -1.29
N THR A 58 4.41 -12.10 -0.41
CA THR A 58 3.96 -13.51 -0.37
C THR A 58 2.45 -13.63 -0.13
N ILE A 59 1.86 -12.77 0.71
CA ILE A 59 0.41 -12.75 0.94
C ILE A 59 -0.34 -12.29 -0.31
N LEU A 60 0.16 -11.26 -1.01
CA LEU A 60 -0.46 -10.77 -2.23
C LEU A 60 -0.39 -11.78 -3.37
N GLU A 61 0.73 -12.47 -3.53
CA GLU A 61 0.89 -13.55 -4.52
C GLU A 61 -0.10 -14.70 -4.33
N ARG A 62 -0.62 -14.90 -3.11
CA ARG A 62 -1.67 -15.90 -2.82
C ARG A 62 -3.09 -15.41 -3.05
N ILE A 63 -3.31 -14.08 -3.08
CA ILE A 63 -4.64 -13.47 -3.20
C ILE A 63 -4.94 -13.07 -4.64
N VAL A 64 -3.92 -12.69 -5.42
CA VAL A 64 -4.08 -12.46 -6.86
C VAL A 64 -4.12 -13.84 -7.52
N PRO A 65 -5.26 -14.28 -8.09
CA PRO A 65 -5.24 -15.45 -8.94
C PRO A 65 -4.30 -15.11 -10.10
N ALA A 66 -3.36 -16.00 -10.41
CA ALA A 66 -2.57 -15.89 -11.62
C ALA A 66 -3.56 -15.73 -12.78
N GLU A 67 -3.62 -14.53 -13.36
CA GLU A 67 -4.36 -14.34 -14.59
C GLU A 67 -3.58 -15.11 -15.65
N GLY A 68 -4.10 -16.30 -15.97
CA GLY A 68 -3.71 -17.09 -17.13
C GLY A 68 -4.38 -16.56 -18.39
#